data_AF-A0A9W9YTC0-F1
#
_entry.id   AF-A0A9W9YTC0-F1
#
_cell.length_a   1.000
_cell.length_b   1.000
_cell.length_c   1.000
_cell.angle_alpha   90.00
_cell.angle_beta   90.00
_cell.angle_gamma   90.00
#
_symmetry.space_group_name_H-M   'P 1'
#
loop_
_entity.id
_entity.type
_entity.pdbx_description
1 polymer ?
#
loop_
_entity_poly.entity_id
_entity_poly.type
_entity_poly.pdbx_seq_one_letter_code
_entity_poly.pdbx_strand_id
1 'polypeptide(L)'
;MAVRLNSRRLASLEKVGSATLISLALCFSVGLVLADSVKVACFIGADQLTELRDFTREVNWDNTNKVVKRCAALAKTKDYKLFALGKSGVCLSGPDMKKKYHVKGSSKCNHGIGIGNNMFVYSLAPRPSLKAIGCYHDKSNDRALPVEYANFRGKKIDWGRMELTVYKCAQVAYDKGYEYFAVQFYGVCYSGEDAGETEYAKHGESVKSDDCWEFDKHSGFGVGKDLTNFVYRIKQVG
;
A
#
# COMPACT_ATOMS: atom_id res chain seq x y z
N MET A 1 -36.86 -43.59 48.60
CA MET A 1 -36.55 -44.44 47.44
C MET A 1 -35.16 -44.10 46.96
N ALA A 2 -34.28 -45.10 46.90
CA ALA A 2 -32.88 -44.95 46.56
C ALA A 2 -32.59 -45.40 45.11
N VAL A 3 -31.48 -44.88 44.59
CA VAL A 3 -30.58 -45.44 43.54
C VAL A 3 -30.97 -45.25 42.06
N ARG A 4 -30.16 -44.47 41.31
CA ARG A 4 -29.11 -44.99 40.40
C ARG A 4 -28.11 -43.93 39.92
N LEU A 5 -26.84 -44.35 39.89
CA LEU A 5 -25.59 -43.63 39.56
C LEU A 5 -25.21 -43.73 38.07
N ASN A 6 -24.51 -42.73 37.54
CA ASN A 6 -23.18 -42.71 36.85
C ASN A 6 -23.11 -41.46 35.93
N SER A 7 -21.99 -40.77 35.73
CA SER A 7 -20.66 -41.26 35.39
C SER A 7 -19.58 -40.19 35.64
N ARG A 8 -18.54 -40.56 36.41
CA ARG A 8 -17.08 -40.44 36.13
C ARG A 8 -16.62 -39.15 35.42
N ARG A 9 -15.61 -38.37 35.84
CA ARG A 9 -14.50 -38.45 36.80
C ARG A 9 -13.99 -37.00 36.94
N LEU A 10 -13.93 -36.47 38.16
CA LEU A 10 -13.12 -35.29 38.50
C LEU A 10 -12.13 -35.77 39.56
N ALA A 11 -10.86 -35.87 39.18
CA ALA A 11 -9.72 -36.07 40.08
C ALA A 11 -8.64 -35.13 39.54
N SER A 12 -8.43 -33.96 40.14
CA SER A 12 -7.55 -33.71 41.30
C SER A 12 -6.11 -34.13 41.03
N LEU A 13 -5.18 -33.18 41.07
CA LEU A 13 -3.87 -33.31 41.74
C LEU A 13 -3.09 -31.98 41.63
N GLU A 14 -2.96 -31.32 42.78
CA GLU A 14 -1.91 -30.33 43.03
C GLU A 14 -0.59 -31.03 43.43
N LYS A 15 0.51 -30.30 43.20
CA LYS A 15 1.87 -30.41 43.78
C LYS A 15 2.80 -31.54 43.27
N VAL A 16 3.97 -31.13 42.77
CA VAL A 16 5.30 -31.21 43.42
C VAL A 16 6.37 -30.78 42.38
N GLY A 17 7.31 -29.92 42.77
CA GLY A 17 8.37 -29.41 41.89
C GLY A 17 9.54 -30.37 41.65
N SER A 18 10.32 -30.15 40.60
CA SER A 18 11.77 -30.42 40.55
C SER A 18 12.35 -29.94 39.21
N ALA A 19 13.61 -29.51 39.26
CA ALA A 19 14.39 -28.94 38.17
C ALA A 19 14.39 -29.78 36.89
N THR A 20 14.18 -29.12 35.74
CA THR A 20 14.88 -29.27 34.43
C THR A 20 14.04 -28.51 33.38
N LEU A 21 14.29 -27.22 33.19
CA LEU A 21 13.63 -26.39 32.17
C LEU A 21 14.69 -25.59 31.39
N ILE A 22 15.54 -26.30 30.64
CA ILE A 22 16.27 -25.72 29.52
C ILE A 22 16.24 -26.73 28.37
N SER A 23 15.08 -26.90 27.75
CA SER A 23 14.99 -27.28 26.33
C SER A 23 13.53 -27.21 25.88
N LEU A 24 13.30 -26.76 24.65
CA LEU A 24 12.01 -26.58 23.98
C LEU A 24 11.16 -25.37 24.41
N ALA A 25 11.67 -24.16 24.20
CA ALA A 25 10.84 -22.96 24.00
C ALA A 25 11.36 -22.08 22.86
N LEU A 26 11.72 -22.69 21.72
CA LEU A 26 12.15 -21.96 20.50
C LEU A 26 11.36 -22.34 19.24
N CYS A 27 10.19 -22.95 19.37
CA CYS A 27 9.38 -23.38 18.21
C CYS A 27 7.94 -22.84 18.15
N PHE A 28 7.54 -21.85 18.94
CA PHE A 28 6.19 -21.28 18.84
C PHE A 28 6.21 -19.75 18.94
N SER A 29 6.47 -19.08 17.79
CA SER A 29 5.91 -17.75 17.49
C SER A 29 6.23 -17.23 16.08
N VAL A 30 7.03 -17.91 15.26
CA VAL A 30 7.02 -17.63 13.80
C VAL A 30 5.83 -18.35 13.16
N GLY A 31 4.63 -18.01 13.65
CA GLY A 31 3.41 -18.21 12.90
C GLY A 31 3.61 -17.50 11.56
N LEU A 32 3.66 -18.31 10.52
CA LEU A 32 3.85 -17.93 9.14
C LEU A 32 2.70 -17.02 8.68
N VAL A 33 2.72 -15.74 9.06
CA VAL A 33 2.00 -14.71 8.31
C VAL A 33 2.81 -14.55 7.03
N LEU A 34 2.45 -15.33 6.01
CA LEU A 34 2.74 -14.95 4.63
C LEU A 34 2.02 -13.62 4.43
N ALA A 35 2.71 -12.52 4.72
CA ALA A 35 2.21 -11.20 4.45
C ALA A 35 1.93 -11.13 2.94
N ASP A 36 0.65 -11.11 2.58
CA ASP A 36 0.25 -10.79 1.22
C ASP A 36 0.82 -9.41 0.92
N SER A 37 1.80 -9.36 0.01
CA SER A 37 2.43 -8.11 -0.40
C SER A 37 1.36 -7.20 -1.01
N VAL A 38 1.30 -5.95 -0.57
CA VAL A 38 0.37 -4.97 -1.09
C VAL A 38 0.86 -4.49 -2.45
N LYS A 39 0.03 -4.64 -3.48
CA LYS A 39 0.27 -4.03 -4.80
C LYS A 39 0.19 -2.51 -4.68
N VAL A 40 1.30 -1.81 -4.97
CA VAL A 40 1.36 -0.35 -4.98
C VAL A 40 0.93 0.15 -6.36
N ALA A 41 1.85 0.23 -7.32
CA ALA A 41 1.54 0.63 -8.69
C ALA A 41 2.66 0.26 -9.66
N CYS A 42 2.41 0.52 -10.94
CA CYS A 42 3.41 0.44 -11.99
C CYS A 42 4.09 1.79 -12.19
N PHE A 43 5.42 1.79 -12.30
CA PHE A 43 6.26 2.99 -12.43
C PHE A 43 7.33 2.77 -13.51
N ILE A 44 7.85 3.86 -14.05
CA ILE A 44 9.11 3.87 -14.81
C ILE A 44 10.30 4.06 -13.86
N GLY A 45 11.49 3.60 -14.25
CA GLY A 45 12.72 3.80 -13.51
C GLY A 45 13.25 2.54 -12.82
N ALA A 46 12.98 1.37 -13.39
CA ALA A 46 13.55 0.10 -12.92
C ALA A 46 15.08 0.13 -12.85
N ASP A 47 15.74 0.84 -13.76
CA ASP A 47 17.20 1.00 -13.82
C ASP A 47 17.78 1.78 -12.62
N GLN A 48 16.95 2.51 -11.87
CA GLN A 48 17.40 3.29 -10.72
C GLN A 48 17.43 2.47 -9.42
N LEU A 49 16.86 1.26 -9.43
CA LEU A 49 16.81 0.38 -8.28
C LEU A 49 17.91 -0.68 -8.33
N THR A 50 18.28 -1.16 -7.13
CA THR A 50 19.25 -2.24 -6.99
C THR A 50 18.60 -3.58 -7.32
N GLU A 51 19.28 -4.38 -8.12
CA GLU A 51 18.91 -5.75 -8.41
C GLU A 51 19.23 -6.67 -7.22
N LEU A 52 18.22 -7.43 -6.77
CA LEU A 52 18.40 -8.53 -5.83
C LEU A 52 18.64 -9.85 -6.54
N ARG A 53 17.91 -10.09 -7.64
CA ARG A 53 17.98 -11.32 -8.43
C ARG A 53 17.25 -11.17 -9.76
N ASP A 54 17.82 -11.71 -10.82
CA ASP A 54 17.13 -11.91 -12.09
C ASP A 54 16.23 -13.17 -12.06
N PHE A 55 14.91 -13.01 -12.22
CA PHE A 55 13.95 -14.12 -12.42
C PHE A 55 13.38 -14.17 -13.84
N THR A 56 13.91 -13.41 -14.81
CA THR A 56 13.35 -13.31 -16.18
C THR A 56 13.11 -14.66 -16.83
N ARG A 57 14.01 -15.63 -16.63
CA ARG A 57 13.88 -17.01 -17.14
C ARG A 57 12.94 -17.91 -16.32
N GLU A 58 12.54 -17.47 -15.14
CA GLU A 58 11.68 -18.22 -14.21
C GLU A 58 10.23 -17.68 -14.20
N VAL A 59 9.95 -16.61 -14.93
CA VAL A 59 8.59 -16.02 -15.01
C VAL A 59 7.66 -16.95 -15.79
N ASN A 60 6.64 -17.46 -15.10
CA ASN A 60 5.45 -17.98 -15.74
C ASN A 60 4.42 -16.84 -15.87
N TRP A 61 4.14 -16.40 -17.10
CA TRP A 61 3.22 -15.29 -17.35
C TRP A 61 1.76 -15.60 -17.04
N ASP A 62 1.37 -16.88 -17.08
CA ASP A 62 0.04 -17.32 -16.67
C ASP A 62 -0.12 -17.31 -15.14
N ASN A 63 1.00 -17.28 -14.41
CA ASN A 63 1.02 -17.24 -12.95
C ASN A 63 2.26 -16.53 -12.40
N THR A 64 2.24 -15.19 -12.45
CA THR A 64 3.33 -14.35 -11.95
C THR A 64 3.42 -14.34 -10.42
N ASN A 65 2.37 -14.76 -9.70
CA ASN A 65 2.35 -14.73 -8.23
C ASN A 65 3.50 -15.54 -7.62
N LYS A 66 3.96 -16.60 -8.28
CA LYS A 66 5.10 -17.41 -7.82
C LYS A 66 6.38 -16.57 -7.73
N VAL A 67 6.69 -15.79 -8.77
CA VAL A 67 7.90 -14.94 -8.78
C VAL A 67 7.73 -13.70 -7.89
N VAL A 68 6.51 -13.16 -7.76
CA VAL A 68 6.19 -12.08 -6.79
C VAL A 68 6.51 -12.54 -5.37
N LYS A 69 6.02 -13.72 -4.95
CA LYS A 69 6.26 -14.28 -3.62
C LYS A 69 7.75 -14.53 -3.35
N ARG A 70 8.50 -14.98 -4.36
CA ARG A 70 9.95 -15.19 -4.24
C ARG A 70 10.71 -13.88 -4.08
N CYS A 71 10.37 -12.85 -4.85
CA CYS A 71 10.97 -11.53 -4.70
C CYS A 71 10.62 -10.89 -3.35
N ALA A 72 9.36 -11.01 -2.90
CA ALA A 72 8.92 -10.60 -1.58
C ALA A 72 9.75 -11.25 -0.46
N ALA A 73 9.99 -12.56 -0.55
CA ALA A 73 10.81 -13.28 0.43
C ALA A 73 12.25 -12.77 0.46
N LEU A 74 12.87 -12.54 -0.71
CA LEU A 74 14.23 -11.99 -0.79
C LEU A 74 14.36 -10.57 -0.22
N ALA A 75 13.39 -9.72 -0.48
CA ALA A 75 13.36 -8.37 0.11
C ALA A 75 13.20 -8.45 1.62
N LYS A 76 12.32 -9.34 2.11
CA LYS A 76 12.08 -9.57 3.54
C LYS A 76 13.33 -10.08 4.26
N THR A 77 14.12 -10.99 3.67
CA THR A 77 15.37 -11.47 4.29
C THR A 77 16.44 -10.38 4.43
N LYS A 78 16.34 -9.29 3.66
CA LYS A 78 17.18 -8.10 3.76
C LYS A 78 16.56 -6.98 4.60
N ASP A 79 15.44 -7.24 5.27
CA ASP A 79 14.62 -6.27 6.01
C ASP A 79 14.15 -5.05 5.19
N TYR A 80 14.04 -5.20 3.88
CA TYR A 80 13.46 -4.16 3.04
C TYR A 80 11.95 -4.16 3.14
N LYS A 81 11.33 -2.97 3.14
CA LYS A 81 9.87 -2.81 3.25
C LYS A 81 9.16 -2.75 1.90
N LEU A 82 9.91 -2.45 0.83
CA LEU A 82 9.40 -2.37 -0.54
C LEU A 82 10.21 -3.31 -1.43
N PHE A 83 9.58 -3.85 -2.46
CA PHE A 83 10.25 -4.54 -3.56
C PHE A 83 9.52 -4.28 -4.87
N ALA A 84 10.16 -4.59 -5.98
CA ALA A 84 9.54 -4.49 -7.28
C ALA A 84 9.95 -5.64 -8.19
N LEU A 85 9.08 -5.95 -9.15
CA LEU A 85 9.43 -6.75 -10.32
C LEU A 85 9.41 -5.85 -11.54
N GLY A 86 10.56 -5.70 -12.19
CA GLY A 86 10.74 -4.89 -13.39
C GLY A 86 11.48 -5.65 -14.48
N LYS A 87 11.72 -5.00 -15.63
CA LYS A 87 12.51 -5.56 -16.73
C LYS A 87 12.16 -7.02 -17.08
N SER A 88 10.87 -7.32 -17.16
CA SER A 88 10.32 -8.64 -17.50
C SER A 88 10.61 -9.75 -16.47
N GLY A 89 11.01 -9.43 -15.24
CA GLY A 89 11.16 -10.41 -14.16
C GLY A 89 12.31 -10.16 -13.18
N VAL A 90 13.08 -9.09 -13.35
CA VAL A 90 14.16 -8.74 -12.41
C VAL A 90 13.54 -8.28 -11.08
N CYS A 91 13.96 -8.92 -9.99
CA CYS A 91 13.62 -8.57 -8.62
C CYS A 91 14.50 -7.42 -8.15
N LEU A 92 13.85 -6.31 -7.80
CA LEU A 92 14.50 -5.04 -7.45
C LEU A 92 14.09 -4.64 -6.04
N SER A 93 15.04 -4.19 -5.23
CA SER A 93 14.78 -3.61 -3.91
C SER A 93 16.07 -3.00 -3.35
N GLY A 94 15.96 -2.15 -2.33
CA GLY A 94 17.09 -1.54 -1.67
C GLY A 94 16.68 -0.70 -0.46
N PRO A 95 17.63 -0.31 0.40
CA PRO A 95 17.35 0.45 1.62
C PRO A 95 16.77 1.85 1.32
N ASP A 96 17.04 2.40 0.14
CA ASP A 96 16.60 3.73 -0.30
C ASP A 96 15.47 3.69 -1.34
N MET A 97 14.86 2.52 -1.57
CA MET A 97 13.82 2.35 -2.58
C MET A 97 12.69 3.37 -2.42
N LYS A 98 12.27 3.69 -1.19
CA LYS A 98 11.24 4.70 -0.89
C LYS A 98 11.49 6.06 -1.56
N LYS A 99 12.76 6.45 -1.71
CA LYS A 99 13.17 7.73 -2.32
C LYS A 99 13.26 7.67 -3.85
N LYS A 100 13.28 6.47 -4.44
CA LYS A 100 13.63 6.26 -5.86
C LYS A 100 12.46 5.80 -6.73
N TYR A 101 11.49 5.06 -6.19
CA TYR A 101 10.52 4.38 -7.06
C TYR A 101 9.44 5.29 -7.67
N HIS A 102 9.23 6.48 -7.11
CA HIS A 102 8.08 7.35 -7.40
C HIS A 102 8.33 8.38 -8.52
N VAL A 103 9.18 8.07 -9.50
CA VAL A 103 9.55 9.02 -10.58
C VAL A 103 8.36 9.38 -11.48
N LYS A 104 7.65 8.38 -12.00
CA LYS A 104 6.45 8.57 -12.84
C LYS A 104 5.65 7.28 -12.97
N GLY A 105 4.33 7.35 -12.79
CA GLY A 105 3.43 6.21 -12.97
C GLY A 105 3.39 5.72 -14.42
N SER A 106 3.39 4.40 -14.63
CA SER A 106 3.41 3.75 -15.95
C SER A 106 2.26 2.75 -16.11
N SER A 107 1.91 2.43 -17.36
CA SER A 107 0.96 1.35 -17.70
C SER A 107 1.66 0.14 -18.33
N LYS A 108 2.99 0.15 -18.45
CA LYS A 108 3.78 -0.92 -19.08
C LYS A 108 4.18 -1.99 -18.06
N CYS A 109 3.19 -2.49 -17.32
CA CYS A 109 3.35 -3.65 -16.46
C CYS A 109 2.32 -4.72 -16.83
N ASN A 110 2.75 -5.98 -16.84
CA ASN A 110 1.92 -7.13 -17.13
C ASN A 110 1.84 -8.01 -15.89
N HIS A 111 0.63 -8.28 -15.39
CA HIS A 111 0.38 -9.10 -14.19
C HIS A 111 1.32 -8.80 -13.01
N GLY A 112 1.58 -7.50 -12.76
CA GLY A 112 2.41 -7.09 -11.64
C GLY A 112 3.93 -7.23 -11.86
N ILE A 113 4.37 -7.24 -13.12
CA ILE A 113 5.79 -7.21 -13.52
C ILE A 113 5.95 -6.10 -14.57
N GLY A 114 6.93 -5.21 -14.39
CA GLY A 114 7.21 -4.17 -15.37
C GLY A 114 7.96 -4.67 -16.60
N ILE A 115 7.65 -4.11 -17.78
CA ILE A 115 8.27 -4.47 -19.07
C ILE A 115 9.23 -3.34 -19.51
N GLY A 116 10.43 -3.68 -19.97
CA GLY A 116 11.49 -2.69 -20.24
C GLY A 116 11.91 -1.96 -18.96
N ASN A 117 12.17 -0.65 -19.02
CA ASN A 117 12.54 0.17 -17.86
C ASN A 117 11.35 0.48 -16.90
N ASN A 118 10.34 -0.40 -16.86
CA ASN A 118 9.21 -0.28 -15.95
C ASN A 118 9.32 -1.33 -14.85
N MET A 119 8.65 -1.04 -13.73
CA MET A 119 8.61 -1.90 -12.56
C MET A 119 7.24 -1.81 -11.90
N PHE A 120 6.78 -2.91 -11.34
CA PHE A 120 5.62 -2.92 -10.48
C PHE A 120 6.08 -3.01 -9.03
N VAL A 121 5.72 -2.01 -8.24
CA VAL A 121 6.14 -1.87 -6.84
C VAL A 121 5.13 -2.55 -5.92
N TYR A 122 5.66 -3.20 -4.89
CA TYR A 122 4.94 -3.87 -3.84
C TYR A 122 5.43 -3.39 -2.48
N SER A 123 4.52 -3.31 -1.52
CA SER A 123 4.84 -3.07 -0.12
C SER A 123 4.69 -4.36 0.69
N LEU A 124 5.63 -4.61 1.58
CA LEU A 124 5.54 -5.65 2.61
C LEU A 124 4.89 -5.12 3.89
N ALA A 125 4.66 -3.82 3.98
CA ALA A 125 3.88 -3.19 5.04
C ALA A 125 2.40 -3.07 4.64
N PRO A 126 1.47 -3.05 5.61
CA PRO A 126 0.07 -2.74 5.38
C PRO A 126 -0.14 -1.39 4.69
N ARG A 127 -1.33 -1.20 4.09
CA ARG A 127 -1.71 0.08 3.51
C ARG A 127 -1.81 1.15 4.61
N PRO A 128 -1.50 2.43 4.30
CA PRO A 128 -1.76 3.52 5.23
C PRO A 128 -3.27 3.63 5.53
N SER A 129 -3.62 3.86 6.79
CA SER A 129 -5.00 4.19 7.17
C SER A 129 -5.31 5.63 6.78
N LEU A 130 -6.50 5.85 6.20
CA LEU A 130 -6.89 7.14 5.64
C LEU A 130 -8.09 7.73 6.35
N LYS A 131 -8.11 9.06 6.48
CA LYS A 131 -9.31 9.85 6.77
C LYS A 131 -9.68 10.63 5.52
N ALA A 132 -10.87 10.41 4.97
CA ALA A 132 -11.43 11.34 3.98
C ALA A 132 -11.70 12.68 4.68
N ILE A 133 -11.22 13.77 4.09
CA ILE A 133 -11.42 15.13 4.61
C ILE A 133 -12.56 15.81 3.87
N GLY A 134 -12.53 15.83 2.53
CA GLY A 134 -13.60 16.42 1.73
C GLY A 134 -13.15 16.92 0.37
N CYS A 135 -14.07 17.59 -0.32
CA CYS A 135 -13.87 18.19 -1.64
C CYS A 135 -13.53 19.68 -1.51
N TYR A 136 -12.45 20.13 -2.13
CA TYR A 136 -12.00 21.53 -2.07
C TYR A 136 -11.71 22.08 -3.46
N HIS A 137 -11.97 23.36 -3.67
CA HIS A 137 -11.62 24.02 -4.91
C HIS A 137 -10.10 24.13 -5.07
N ASP A 138 -9.64 24.14 -6.32
CA ASP A 138 -8.24 24.38 -6.65
C ASP A 138 -8.12 25.37 -7.82
N LYS A 139 -6.94 25.97 -7.97
CA LYS A 139 -6.64 26.92 -9.05
C LYS A 139 -5.31 26.57 -9.69
N SER A 140 -5.29 26.45 -11.02
CA SER A 140 -4.09 26.04 -11.75
C SER A 140 -2.91 27.00 -11.61
N ASN A 141 -3.19 28.31 -11.45
CA ASN A 141 -2.20 29.37 -11.26
C ASN A 141 -1.90 29.69 -9.79
N ASP A 142 -2.62 29.09 -8.85
CA ASP A 142 -2.46 29.30 -7.41
C ASP A 142 -2.88 28.02 -6.67
N ARG A 143 -2.13 26.93 -6.85
CA ARG A 143 -2.50 25.60 -6.37
C ARG A 143 -2.60 25.55 -4.84
N ALA A 144 -3.67 24.97 -4.31
CA ALA A 144 -3.79 24.66 -2.87
C ALA A 144 -2.73 23.66 -2.41
N LEU A 145 -2.49 22.63 -3.22
CA LEU A 145 -1.44 21.63 -3.02
C LEU A 145 -0.51 21.65 -4.24
N PRO A 146 0.66 22.31 -4.17
CA PRO A 146 1.44 22.66 -5.36
C PRO A 146 2.26 21.50 -5.94
N VAL A 147 2.45 20.40 -5.21
CA VAL A 147 3.34 19.30 -5.63
C VAL A 147 2.54 18.17 -6.25
N GLU A 148 2.54 18.07 -7.59
CA GLU A 148 2.15 16.84 -8.30
C GLU A 148 3.25 15.80 -8.12
N TYR A 149 3.04 14.85 -7.21
CA TYR A 149 4.06 13.83 -6.92
C TYR A 149 3.84 12.52 -7.68
N ALA A 150 2.65 12.28 -8.23
CA ALA A 150 2.35 11.10 -9.04
C ALA A 150 1.13 11.32 -9.94
N ASN A 151 1.08 10.57 -11.04
CA ASN A 151 -0.02 10.63 -12.00
C ASN A 151 -0.42 9.24 -12.49
N PHE A 152 -1.61 8.81 -12.10
CA PHE A 152 -2.20 7.51 -12.42
C PHE A 152 -3.40 7.60 -13.37
N ARG A 153 -3.52 8.69 -14.14
CA ARG A 153 -4.58 8.86 -15.15
C ARG A 153 -4.41 7.92 -16.36
N GLY A 154 -5.45 7.86 -17.20
CA GLY A 154 -5.47 7.07 -18.42
C GLY A 154 -5.65 5.57 -18.14
N LYS A 155 -4.89 4.72 -18.83
CA LYS A 155 -4.94 3.23 -18.69
C LYS A 155 -4.53 2.70 -17.30
N LYS A 156 -4.23 3.58 -16.34
CA LYS A 156 -3.78 3.27 -14.99
C LYS A 156 -4.93 3.34 -13.95
N ILE A 157 -6.09 3.86 -14.34
CA ILE A 157 -7.31 3.91 -13.52
C ILE A 157 -8.13 2.65 -13.76
N ASP A 158 -8.62 2.06 -12.67
CA ASP A 158 -9.70 1.08 -12.69
C ASP A 158 -10.97 1.78 -12.19
N TRP A 159 -11.87 2.13 -13.12
CA TRP A 159 -13.07 2.92 -12.82
C TRP A 159 -14.07 2.18 -11.93
N GLY A 160 -14.06 0.85 -11.93
CA GLY A 160 -14.87 0.05 -11.01
C GLY A 160 -14.26 -0.06 -9.61
N ARG A 161 -13.00 0.36 -9.45
CA ARG A 161 -12.22 0.25 -8.22
C ARG A 161 -11.40 1.49 -7.92
N MET A 162 -12.09 2.62 -7.80
CA MET A 162 -11.46 3.92 -7.57
C MET A 162 -10.68 4.01 -6.26
N GLU A 163 -11.01 3.18 -5.27
CA GLU A 163 -10.24 3.08 -4.03
C GLU A 163 -8.78 2.67 -4.31
N LEU A 164 -8.53 1.88 -5.36
CA LEU A 164 -7.16 1.54 -5.76
C LEU A 164 -6.37 2.77 -6.18
N THR A 165 -6.99 3.74 -6.85
CA THR A 165 -6.32 4.99 -7.22
C THR A 165 -5.99 5.83 -5.99
N VAL A 166 -6.92 5.93 -5.03
CA VAL A 166 -6.67 6.60 -3.74
C VAL A 166 -5.49 5.95 -3.02
N TYR A 167 -5.47 4.63 -2.90
CA TYR A 167 -4.36 3.93 -2.22
C TYR A 167 -3.02 4.00 -2.97
N LYS A 168 -3.01 4.09 -4.31
CA LYS A 168 -1.79 4.36 -5.08
C LYS A 168 -1.20 5.72 -4.70
N CYS A 169 -2.03 6.77 -4.66
CA CYS A 169 -1.60 8.09 -4.21
C CYS A 169 -1.14 8.06 -2.74
N ALA A 170 -1.94 7.48 -1.86
CA ALA A 170 -1.66 7.38 -0.43
C ALA A 170 -0.31 6.71 -0.12
N GLN A 171 0.01 5.60 -0.79
CA GLN A 171 1.27 4.91 -0.56
C GLN A 171 2.47 5.79 -0.93
N VAL A 172 2.40 6.48 -2.08
CA VAL A 172 3.48 7.39 -2.51
C VAL A 172 3.58 8.60 -1.57
N ALA A 173 2.44 9.14 -1.12
CA ALA A 173 2.42 10.22 -0.14
C ALA A 173 3.07 9.79 1.19
N TYR A 174 2.70 8.61 1.70
CA TYR A 174 3.27 8.04 2.91
C TYR A 174 4.78 7.82 2.80
N ASP A 175 5.26 7.25 1.69
CA ASP A 175 6.70 7.03 1.48
C ASP A 175 7.50 8.33 1.27
N LYS A 176 6.82 9.42 0.89
CA LYS A 176 7.37 10.78 0.86
C LYS A 176 7.26 11.52 2.20
N GLY A 177 6.53 10.98 3.18
CA GLY A 177 6.34 11.60 4.49
C GLY A 177 5.26 12.68 4.54
N TYR A 178 4.35 12.74 3.56
CA TYR A 178 3.24 13.69 3.60
C TYR A 178 2.17 13.27 4.60
N GLU A 179 1.64 14.22 5.36
CA GLU A 179 0.49 14.00 6.24
C GLU A 179 -0.84 14.06 5.48
N TYR A 180 -0.94 14.95 4.49
CA TYR A 180 -2.12 15.13 3.67
C TYR A 180 -1.79 14.93 2.19
N PHE A 181 -2.76 14.43 1.44
CA PHE A 181 -2.69 14.40 -0.02
C PHE A 181 -4.07 14.58 -0.62
N ALA A 182 -4.12 14.98 -1.89
CA ALA A 182 -5.35 15.02 -2.66
C ALA A 182 -5.27 14.15 -3.90
N VAL A 183 -6.44 13.67 -4.34
CA VAL A 183 -6.63 13.13 -5.68
C VAL A 183 -7.45 14.14 -6.47
N GLN A 184 -6.86 14.67 -7.54
CA GLN A 184 -7.49 15.56 -8.50
C GLN A 184 -7.61 14.88 -9.85
N PHE A 185 -8.59 15.31 -10.64
CA PHE A 185 -8.85 14.85 -11.99
C PHE A 185 -8.79 13.32 -12.12
N TYR A 186 -9.46 12.66 -11.16
CA TYR A 186 -9.63 11.22 -11.01
C TYR A 186 -8.35 10.40 -10.75
N GLY A 187 -7.16 10.98 -10.73
CA GLY A 187 -5.94 10.19 -10.55
C GLY A 187 -4.62 10.94 -10.61
N VAL A 188 -4.63 12.27 -10.54
CA VAL A 188 -3.42 13.06 -10.26
C VAL A 188 -3.29 13.22 -8.76
N CYS A 189 -2.12 12.93 -8.23
CA CYS A 189 -1.85 12.96 -6.81
C CYS A 189 -1.10 14.25 -6.44
N TYR A 190 -1.70 15.06 -5.59
CA TYR A 190 -1.14 16.34 -5.13
C TYR A 190 -0.88 16.34 -3.62
N SER A 191 0.15 17.08 -3.20
CA SER A 191 0.45 17.41 -1.80
C SER A 191 1.34 18.66 -1.75
N GLY A 192 2.02 18.91 -0.63
CA GLY A 192 2.93 20.02 -0.38
C GLY A 192 3.66 19.81 0.95
N GLU A 193 4.81 20.46 1.15
CA GLU A 193 5.56 20.38 2.41
C GLU A 193 4.70 20.85 3.61
N ASP A 194 3.87 21.87 3.38
CA ASP A 194 2.97 22.46 4.38
C ASP A 194 1.48 22.11 4.12
N ALA A 195 1.17 20.90 3.65
CA ALA A 195 -0.19 20.49 3.24
C ALA A 195 -1.27 20.42 4.37
N GLY A 196 -1.19 21.27 5.40
CA GLY A 196 -2.17 21.38 6.47
C GLY A 196 -3.49 22.00 6.04
N GLU A 197 -4.41 22.14 7.02
CA GLU A 197 -5.78 22.62 6.81
C GLU A 197 -5.88 23.98 6.13
N THR A 198 -5.01 24.92 6.49
CA THR A 198 -4.97 26.25 5.86
C THR A 198 -4.63 26.19 4.38
N GLU A 199 -3.81 25.22 3.95
CA GLU A 199 -3.34 25.14 2.57
C GLU A 199 -4.33 24.41 1.67
N TYR A 200 -4.76 23.19 2.05
CA TYR A 200 -5.67 22.43 1.18
C TYR A 200 -7.06 23.08 1.06
N ALA A 201 -7.48 23.85 2.07
CA ALA A 201 -8.77 24.52 2.08
C ALA A 201 -8.71 26.00 1.65
N LYS A 202 -7.56 26.51 1.19
CA LYS A 202 -7.37 27.94 0.92
C LYS A 202 -8.34 28.57 -0.09
N HIS A 203 -8.91 27.75 -0.99
CA HIS A 203 -9.92 28.19 -1.98
C HIS A 203 -11.36 27.83 -1.60
N GLY A 204 -11.56 27.33 -0.38
CA GLY A 204 -12.86 26.91 0.13
C GLY A 204 -13.22 25.46 -0.23
N GLU A 205 -14.10 24.92 0.60
CA GLU A 205 -14.76 23.64 0.34
C GLU A 205 -15.69 23.75 -0.87
N SER A 206 -15.71 22.73 -1.72
CA SER A 206 -16.72 22.62 -2.76
C SER A 206 -17.92 21.84 -2.24
N VAL A 207 -19.05 22.53 -2.15
CA VAL A 207 -20.36 21.94 -1.80
C VAL A 207 -21.10 21.37 -3.01
N LYS A 208 -20.52 21.48 -4.22
CA LYS A 208 -21.13 20.97 -5.44
C LYS A 208 -20.88 19.46 -5.54
N SER A 209 -21.97 18.68 -5.57
CA SER A 209 -21.91 17.23 -5.64
C SER A 209 -21.23 16.70 -6.92
N ASP A 210 -21.09 17.53 -7.95
CA ASP A 210 -20.42 17.17 -9.19
C ASP A 210 -18.96 17.61 -9.26
N ASP A 211 -18.41 18.33 -8.28
CA ASP A 211 -17.01 18.73 -8.29
C ASP A 211 -16.07 17.59 -7.84
N CYS A 212 -16.54 16.75 -6.92
CA CYS A 212 -15.88 15.50 -6.59
C CYS A 212 -16.81 14.31 -6.81
N TRP A 213 -16.22 13.16 -7.10
CA TRP A 213 -16.93 11.90 -7.17
C TRP A 213 -16.64 11.07 -5.92
N GLU A 214 -17.59 11.07 -4.99
CA GLU A 214 -17.64 10.13 -3.88
C GLU A 214 -18.17 8.78 -4.38
N PHE A 215 -17.26 7.81 -4.51
CA PHE A 215 -17.58 6.48 -5.02
C PHE A 215 -17.95 5.50 -3.90
N ASP A 216 -17.67 5.84 -2.64
CA ASP A 216 -18.07 5.06 -1.48
C ASP A 216 -18.66 5.97 -0.38
N LYS A 217 -20.00 5.92 -0.24
CA LYS A 217 -20.74 6.72 0.73
C LYS A 217 -20.57 6.24 2.17
N HIS A 218 -20.08 5.02 2.41
CA HIS A 218 -19.88 4.50 3.76
C HIS A 218 -18.58 5.01 4.36
N SER A 219 -17.50 5.01 3.57
CA SER A 219 -16.20 5.54 3.98
C SER A 219 -16.04 7.04 3.71
N GLY A 220 -16.91 7.61 2.87
CA GLY A 220 -16.76 8.98 2.37
C GLY A 220 -15.59 9.12 1.40
N PHE A 221 -15.13 8.04 0.76
CA PHE A 221 -14.01 8.12 -0.17
C PHE A 221 -14.47 8.69 -1.52
N GLY A 222 -13.68 9.61 -2.04
CA GLY A 222 -13.88 10.20 -3.35
C GLY A 222 -12.59 10.59 -4.07
N VAL A 223 -12.77 11.13 -5.27
CA VAL A 223 -11.71 11.77 -6.05
C VAL A 223 -12.23 13.08 -6.60
N GLY A 224 -11.35 14.07 -6.75
CA GLY A 224 -11.69 15.34 -7.38
C GLY A 224 -11.80 15.21 -8.89
N LYS A 225 -12.64 16.05 -9.49
CA LYS A 225 -12.65 16.27 -10.94
C LYS A 225 -11.59 17.31 -11.31
N ASP A 226 -11.77 17.99 -12.44
CA ASP A 226 -10.86 19.06 -12.83
C ASP A 226 -10.93 20.22 -11.81
N LEU A 227 -9.77 20.80 -11.49
CA LEU A 227 -9.60 21.90 -10.55
C LEU A 227 -10.29 21.74 -9.18
N THR A 228 -10.41 20.51 -8.71
CA THR A 228 -10.99 20.16 -7.41
C THR A 228 -10.19 19.05 -6.77
N ASN A 229 -9.89 19.20 -5.48
CA ASN A 229 -9.06 18.29 -4.70
C ASN A 229 -9.95 17.51 -3.75
N PHE A 230 -10.01 16.18 -3.89
CA PHE A 230 -10.53 15.35 -2.81
C PHE A 230 -9.39 15.01 -1.85
N VAL A 231 -9.44 15.58 -0.66
CA VAL A 231 -8.34 15.60 0.31
C VAL A 231 -8.48 14.43 1.29
N TYR A 232 -7.34 13.83 1.62
CA TYR A 232 -7.19 12.78 2.62
C TYR A 232 -6.09 13.13 3.61
N ARG A 233 -6.28 12.72 4.87
CA ARG A 233 -5.22 12.69 5.89
C ARG A 233 -4.75 11.26 6.12
N ILE A 234 -3.44 11.06 6.19
CA ILE A 234 -2.81 9.79 6.54
C ILE A 234 -2.77 9.71 8.08
N LYS A 235 -3.44 8.71 8.68
CA LYS A 235 -3.57 8.63 10.14
C LYS A 235 -2.37 7.97 10.83
N GLN A 236 -1.87 6.86 10.28
CA GLN A 236 -0.66 6.07 10.60
C GLN A 236 -0.84 4.67 9.96
N VAL A 237 0.21 3.86 9.91
CA VAL A 237 0.14 2.44 9.50
C VAL A 237 -0.23 1.61 10.73
N GLY A 238 -1.32 0.85 10.66
CA GLY A 238 -1.68 -0.15 11.66
C GLY A 238 -0.83 -1.40 11.54
#